data_AF-A0A023UJT6-F1
#
_entry.id   AF-A0A023UJT6-F1
#
_cell.length_a   1.000
_cell.length_b   1.000
_cell.length_c   1.000
_cell.angle_alpha   90.00
_cell.angle_beta   90.00
_cell.angle_gamma   90.00
#
_symmetry.space_group_name_H-M   'P 1'
#
loop_
_entity.id
_entity.type
_entity.pdbx_description
1 polymer ?
#
loop_
_entity_poly.entity_id
_entity_poly.type
_entity_poly.pdbx_seq_one_letter_code
_entity_poly.pdbx_strand_id
1 'polypeptide(L)' 'VRTSHYPNATYFYELCDKYGLYVIDETNLETHGSWMVLGKEQPTYALPDGKPEWLASVLDRAESMVERDKNHPSIIIW' A
#
# COMPACT_ATOMS: atom_id res chain seq x y z
N VAL A 1 -11.37 5.24 -7.15
CA VAL A 1 -11.06 5.50 -5.73
C VAL A 1 -9.67 4.96 -5.44
N ARG A 2 -8.83 5.72 -4.74
CA ARG A 2 -7.53 5.24 -4.27
C ARG A 2 -7.65 4.96 -2.78
N THR A 3 -7.25 3.79 -2.32
CA THR A 3 -7.28 3.42 -0.90
C THR A 3 -6.08 4.03 -0.16
N SER A 4 -5.92 5.34 -0.24
CA SER A 4 -4.80 6.05 0.39
C SER A 4 -4.84 5.88 1.92
N HIS A 5 -3.85 5.29 2.59
CA HIS A 5 -2.62 4.65 2.08
C HIS A 5 -2.50 3.20 2.59
N TYR A 6 -3.61 2.45 2.52
CA TYR A 6 -3.72 1.08 3.00
C TYR A 6 -5.02 0.41 2.51
N PRO A 7 -5.05 -0.93 2.49
CA PRO A 7 -6.26 -1.67 2.13
C PRO A 7 -7.37 -1.47 3.18
N ASN A 8 -8.63 -1.42 2.74
CA ASN A 8 -9.79 -1.21 3.61
C ASN A 8 -10.38 -2.54 4.11
N ALA A 9 -11.49 -2.48 4.84
CA ALA A 9 -12.29 -3.67 5.16
C ALA A 9 -12.82 -4.32 3.87
N THR A 10 -12.83 -5.66 3.79
CA THR A 10 -13.23 -6.41 2.58
C THR A 10 -14.58 -5.99 2.01
N TYR A 11 -15.53 -5.62 2.87
CA TYR A 11 -16.84 -5.11 2.45
C TYR A 11 -16.78 -3.88 1.55
N PHE A 12 -15.75 -3.03 1.67
CA PHE A 12 -15.55 -1.89 0.78
C PHE A 12 -15.39 -2.32 -0.68
N TYR A 13 -14.64 -3.38 -0.94
CA TYR A 13 -14.37 -3.86 -2.29
C TYR A 13 -15.59 -4.57 -2.90
N GLU A 14 -16.37 -5.30 -2.09
CA GLU A 14 -17.66 -5.84 -2.51
C GLU A 14 -18.63 -4.73 -2.97
N LEU A 15 -18.63 -3.58 -2.27
CA LEU A 15 -19.41 -2.42 -2.67
C LEU A 15 -18.85 -1.79 -3.95
N CYS A 16 -17.53 -1.67 -4.09
CA CYS A 16 -16.92 -1.13 -5.30
C CYS A 16 -17.24 -1.98 -6.53
N ASP A 17 -17.24 -3.30 -6.40
CA ASP A 17 -17.67 -4.22 -7.46
C ASP A 17 -19.14 -4.01 -7.81
N LYS A 18 -20.00 -3.92 -6.79
CA LYS A 18 -21.46 -3.77 -6.97
C LYS A 18 -21.84 -2.45 -7.65
N TYR A 19 -21.17 -1.36 -7.29
CA TYR A 19 -21.52 -0.02 -7.77
C TYR A 19 -20.69 0.44 -8.97
N GLY A 20 -19.67 -0.33 -9.37
CA GLY A 20 -18.85 -0.04 -10.55
C GLY A 20 -17.89 1.13 -10.33
N LEU A 21 -16.91 0.94 -9.45
CA LEU A 21 -15.83 1.91 -9.25
C LEU A 21 -14.49 1.34 -9.70
N TYR A 22 -13.67 2.15 -10.36
CA TYR A 22 -12.26 1.80 -10.58
C TYR A 22 -11.46 2.09 -9.32
N VAL A 23 -10.78 1.07 -8.79
CA VAL A 23 -10.04 1.12 -7.53
C VAL A 23 -8.54 0.98 -7.79
N ILE A 24 -7.76 1.84 -7.13
CA ILE A 24 -6.33 1.64 -6.87
C ILE A 24 -6.26 1.13 -5.43
N ASP A 25 -5.88 -0.14 -5.26
CA ASP A 25 -5.74 -0.71 -3.92
C ASP A 25 -4.28 -0.62 -3.47
N GLU A 26 -4.02 0.22 -2.47
CA GLU A 26 -2.69 0.64 -2.08
C GLU A 26 -2.17 -0.14 -0.88
N THR A 27 -0.95 -0.65 -1.02
CA THR A 27 -0.26 -1.39 0.06
C THR A 27 -0.07 -0.49 1.27
N ASN A 28 -0.30 -1.03 2.48
CA ASN A 28 -0.06 -0.34 3.74
C ASN A 28 1.45 -0.15 4.01
N LEU A 29 2.13 0.69 3.23
CA LEU A 29 3.58 0.87 3.31
C LEU A 29 3.94 2.33 3.05
N GLU A 30 4.19 3.08 4.12
CA GLU A 30 4.64 4.47 4.03
C GLU A 30 5.80 4.72 5.01
N THR A 31 6.85 5.38 4.52
CA THR A 31 8.09 5.63 5.25
C THR A 31 8.52 7.09 5.20
N HIS A 32 7.62 8.01 4.83
CA HIS A 32 7.94 9.43 4.64
C HIS A 32 8.72 10.03 5.81
N GLY A 33 8.32 9.72 7.04
CA GLY A 33 8.99 10.22 8.24
C GLY A 33 10.46 9.78 8.40
N SER A 34 10.91 8.73 7.71
CA SER A 34 12.26 8.17 7.88
C SER A 34 13.37 9.12 7.46
N TRP A 35 13.14 9.94 6.43
CA TRP A 35 14.10 10.92 5.93
C TRP A 35 13.86 12.34 6.45
N MET A 36 12.98 12.52 7.44
CA MET A 36 12.69 13.84 8.03
C MET A 36 13.43 13.98 9.37
N VAL A 37 14.67 14.46 9.32
CA VAL A 37 15.53 14.59 10.50
C VAL A 37 15.58 16.05 10.93
N LEU A 38 15.02 16.35 12.12
CA LEU A 38 14.92 17.70 12.68
C LEU A 38 14.22 18.70 11.72
N GLY A 39 13.18 18.24 11.03
CA GLY A 39 12.41 19.06 10.09
C GLY A 39 13.13 19.34 8.77
N LYS A 40 14.25 18.65 8.49
CA LYS A 40 14.98 18.74 7.23
C LYS A 40 15.01 17.39 6.54
N GLU A 41 14.89 17.40 5.22
CA GLU A 41 15.04 16.21 4.39
C GLU A 41 16.49 15.72 4.43
N GLN A 42 16.66 14.44 4.77
CA GLN A 42 17.94 13.73 4.77
C GLN A 42 17.74 12.35 4.11
N PRO A 43 17.85 12.27 2.77
CA PRO A 43 17.56 11.06 2.01
C PRO A 43 18.39 9.83 2.42
N THR A 44 19.55 10.02 3.03
CA THR A 44 20.40 8.93 3.56
C THR A 44 19.71 8.11 4.66
N TYR A 45 18.70 8.68 5.33
CA TYR A 45 17.90 8.00 6.34
C TYR A 45 16.65 7.32 5.76
N ALA A 46 16.42 7.43 4.45
CA ALA A 46 15.25 6.85 3.83
C ALA A 46 15.18 5.34 4.08
N LEU A 47 13.96 4.88 4.35
CA LEU A 47 13.61 3.48 4.45
C LEU A 47 12.54 3.16 3.40
N PRO A 48 12.47 1.93 2.87
CA PRO A 48 13.47 0.88 3.04
C PRO A 48 14.75 1.14 2.21
N ASP A 49 14.71 2.01 1.19
CA ASP A 49 15.88 2.39 0.34
C ASP A 49 16.75 1.19 -0.11
N GLY A 50 16.11 0.11 -0.55
CA GLY A 50 16.79 -1.11 -1.02
C GLY A 50 17.53 -1.91 0.06
N LYS A 51 17.38 -1.56 1.35
CA LYS A 51 18.03 -2.25 2.48
C LYS A 51 17.46 -3.67 2.66
N PRO A 52 18.29 -4.73 2.59
CA PRO A 52 17.83 -6.12 2.60
C PRO A 52 17.02 -6.52 3.84
N GLU A 53 17.31 -5.92 5.01
CA GLU A 53 16.62 -6.22 6.26
C GLU A 53 15.12 -5.86 6.24
N TRP A 54 14.69 -4.99 5.32
CA TRP A 54 13.28 -4.62 5.14
C TRP A 54 12.56 -5.41 4.05
N LEU A 55 13.28 -6.16 3.22
CA LEU A 55 12.72 -6.84 2.05
C LEU A 55 11.56 -7.76 2.44
N ALA A 56 11.73 -8.57 3.50
CA ALA A 56 10.69 -9.49 3.96
C ALA A 56 9.41 -8.75 4.36
N SER A 57 9.52 -7.64 5.09
CA SER A 57 8.36 -6.85 5.52
C SER A 57 7.68 -6.10 4.37
N VAL A 58 8.44 -5.65 3.36
CA VAL A 58 7.88 -5.00 2.17
C VAL A 58 7.09 -6.02 1.34
N LEU A 59 7.66 -7.21 1.12
CA LEU A 59 7.00 -8.28 0.36
C LEU A 59 5.74 -8.79 1.06
N ASP A 60 5.80 -9.04 2.36
CA ASP A 60 4.65 -9.51 3.16
C ASP A 60 3.44 -8.58 3.04
N ARG A 61 3.66 -7.26 3.03
CA ARG A 61 2.57 -6.28 2.90
C ARG A 61 1.97 -6.25 1.51
N ALA A 62 2.80 -6.34 0.47
CA ALA A 62 2.33 -6.41 -0.91
C ALA A 62 1.55 -7.72 -1.18
N GLU A 63 2.09 -8.85 -0.72
CA GLU A 63 1.45 -10.16 -0.85
C GLU A 63 0.14 -10.22 -0.08
N SER A 64 0.11 -9.74 1.17
CA SER A 64 -1.10 -9.73 2.00
C SER A 64 -2.25 -8.93 1.38
N MET A 65 -1.96 -7.80 0.73
CA MET A 65 -2.96 -7.01 0.02
C MET A 65 -3.48 -7.77 -1.22
N VAL A 66 -2.56 -8.18 -2.11
CA VAL A 66 -2.93 -8.80 -3.37
C VAL A 66 -3.68 -10.12 -3.14
N GLU A 67 -3.17 -10.99 -2.27
CA GLU A 67 -3.78 -12.31 -2.03
C GLU A 67 -5.19 -12.21 -1.44
N ARG A 68 -5.44 -11.18 -0.62
CA ARG A 68 -6.76 -10.93 -0.02
C ARG A 68 -7.76 -10.43 -1.06
N ASP A 69 -7.37 -9.51 -1.93
CA ASP A 69 -8.32 -8.72 -2.71
C ASP A 69 -8.31 -9.01 -4.23
N LYS A 70 -7.41 -9.88 -4.74
CA LYS A 70 -7.21 -10.16 -6.19
C LYS A 70 -8.43 -10.57 -7.01
N ASN A 71 -9.52 -10.97 -6.36
CA ASN A 71 -10.74 -11.41 -7.03
C ASN A 71 -11.77 -10.28 -7.22
N HIS A 72 -11.48 -9.06 -6.78
CA HIS A 72 -12.36 -7.90 -6.95
C HIS A 72 -12.12 -7.23 -8.31
N PRO A 73 -13.05 -7.35 -9.30
CA PRO A 73 -12.90 -6.75 -10.61
C PRO A 73 -12.85 -5.21 -10.60
N SER A 74 -13.30 -4.57 -9.52
CA SER A 74 -13.16 -3.12 -9.33
C SER A 74 -11.70 -2.67 -9.21
N ILE A 75 -10.80 -3.54 -8.74
CA ILE A 75 -9.37 -3.22 -8.59
C ILE A 75 -8.68 -3.35 -9.93
N ILE A 76 -8.16 -2.22 -10.42
CA ILE A 76 -7.49 -2.14 -11.73
C ILE A 76 -5.99 -1.80 -11.62
N ILE A 77 -5.55 -1.34 -10.44
CA ILE A 77 -4.16 -1.02 -10.13
C ILE A 77 -3.91 -1.41 -8.66
N TRP A 78 -2.72 -1.93 -8.40
CA TRP A 78 -2.15 -2.16 -7.07
C TRP A 78 -1.03 -1.14 -6.82
#